data_AF-A0A9E5N6K7-F1
#
_entry.id   AF-A0A9E5N6K7-F1
#
_cell.length_a   1.000
_cell.length_b   1.000
_cell.length_c   1.000
_cell.angle_alpha   90.00
_cell.angle_beta   90.00
_cell.angle_gamma   90.00
#
_symmetry.space_group_name_H-M   'P 1'
#
loop_
_entity.id
_entity.type
_entity.pdbx_description
1 polymer ?
#
loop_
_entity_poly.entity_id
_entity_poly.type
_entity_poly.pdbx_seq_one_letter_code
_entity_poly.pdbx_strand_id
1 'polypeptide(L)'
;MANLYGKPVKRKELDARVSRMGQVAGVRLATLEEGTSQGVKVADVHTGSGLNFTVALSRAMDIYAADYCGRALAWLSPVGLAAPAFYEPEGLGWLRTFGGGLLTTCGLTYLGAPDVDEGEALGLHGRISNLPASRVCVSEEWAGEDYEMSIAGEVTEAVPVAGEFMRLRRKITARMGE
;
A
#
# COMPACT_ATOMS: atom_id res chain seq x y z
N MET A 1 -11.28 -10.12 20.84
CA MET A 1 -12.69 -9.68 20.86
C MET A 1 -12.74 -8.36 20.12
N ALA A 2 -13.40 -8.32 18.97
CA ALA A 2 -13.43 -7.13 18.12
C ALA A 2 -14.44 -6.09 18.62
N ASN A 3 -14.17 -4.80 18.39
CA ASN A 3 -15.11 -3.72 18.64
C ASN A 3 -15.73 -3.25 17.31
N LEU A 4 -17.00 -3.57 17.08
CA LEU A 4 -17.71 -3.19 15.86
C LEU A 4 -18.87 -2.28 16.20
N TYR A 5 -18.97 -1.15 15.49
CA TYR A 5 -20.04 -0.16 15.69
C TYR A 5 -20.18 0.30 17.16
N GLY A 6 -19.04 0.42 17.86
CA GLY A 6 -18.97 0.83 19.26
C GLY A 6 -19.41 -0.25 20.26
N LYS A 7 -19.50 -1.53 19.85
CA LYS A 7 -19.84 -2.65 20.73
C LYS A 7 -18.83 -3.78 20.61
N PRO A 8 -18.45 -4.42 21.74
CA PRO A 8 -17.69 -5.66 21.69
C PRO A 8 -18.55 -6.76 21.05
N VAL A 9 -17.97 -7.50 20.11
CA VAL A 9 -18.63 -8.62 19.44
C VAL A 9 -17.75 -9.86 19.55
N LYS A 10 -18.36 -10.99 19.92
CA LYS A 10 -17.68 -12.29 19.96
C LYS A 10 -17.74 -12.97 18.60
N ARG A 11 -16.74 -13.81 18.29
CA ARG A 11 -16.71 -14.56 17.04
C ARG A 11 -18.01 -15.35 16.79
N LYS A 12 -18.50 -16.07 17.80
CA LYS A 12 -19.73 -16.88 17.69
C LYS A 12 -20.97 -16.05 17.31
N GLU A 13 -21.04 -14.79 17.73
CA GLU A 13 -22.16 -13.90 17.40
C GLU A 13 -22.08 -13.40 15.96
N LEU A 14 -20.85 -13.17 15.45
CA LEU A 14 -20.58 -12.86 14.05
C LEU A 14 -20.89 -14.05 13.15
N ASP A 15 -20.39 -15.24 13.49
CA ASP A 15 -20.61 -16.47 12.71
C ASP A 15 -22.11 -16.77 12.52
N ALA A 16 -22.96 -16.38 13.48
CA ALA A 16 -24.41 -16.54 13.40
C ALA A 16 -25.12 -15.55 12.47
N ARG A 17 -24.45 -14.47 12.05
CA ARG A 17 -25.06 -13.33 11.30
C ARG A 17 -24.33 -12.99 10.00
N VAL A 18 -23.09 -13.41 9.85
CA VAL A 18 -22.19 -13.04 8.77
C VAL A 18 -21.70 -14.32 8.10
N SER A 19 -22.13 -14.54 6.85
CA SER A 19 -21.67 -15.69 6.07
C SER A 19 -20.30 -15.46 5.42
N ARG A 20 -19.93 -14.20 5.15
CA ARG A 20 -18.65 -13.82 4.56
C ARG A 20 -18.05 -12.63 5.30
N MET A 21 -16.83 -12.78 5.81
CA MET A 21 -16.18 -11.75 6.64
C MET A 21 -16.00 -10.42 5.93
N GLY A 22 -15.74 -10.42 4.62
CA GLY A 22 -15.65 -9.18 3.82
C GLY A 22 -16.94 -8.33 3.77
N GLN A 23 -18.03 -8.74 4.42
CA GLN A 23 -19.17 -7.87 4.74
C GLN A 23 -18.84 -6.85 5.84
N VAL A 24 -17.90 -7.19 6.74
CA VAL A 24 -17.60 -6.48 7.98
C VAL A 24 -16.15 -6.01 8.03
N ALA A 25 -15.21 -6.90 7.69
CA ALA A 25 -13.79 -6.59 7.63
C ALA A 25 -13.11 -7.51 6.62
N GLY A 26 -12.12 -6.99 5.91
CA GLY A 26 -11.36 -7.76 4.95
C GLY A 26 -10.47 -6.94 4.03
N VAL A 27 -9.81 -7.67 3.13
CA VAL A 27 -8.94 -7.15 2.09
C VAL A 27 -9.54 -7.45 0.73
N ARG A 28 -9.74 -6.43 -0.10
CA ARG A 28 -10.20 -6.57 -1.48
C ARG A 28 -9.08 -6.19 -2.44
N LEU A 29 -8.65 -7.13 -3.28
CA LEU A 29 -7.75 -6.85 -4.39
C LEU A 29 -8.51 -6.23 -5.57
N ALA A 30 -7.94 -5.19 -6.16
CA ALA A 30 -8.51 -4.54 -7.33
C ALA A 30 -7.41 -4.06 -8.30
N THR A 31 -7.80 -3.81 -9.55
CA THR A 31 -7.00 -3.11 -10.55
C THR A 31 -7.75 -1.85 -10.94
N LEU A 32 -7.04 -0.72 -10.98
CA LEU A 32 -7.60 0.55 -11.43
C LEU A 32 -7.58 0.62 -12.96
N GLU A 33 -8.63 1.16 -13.56
CA GLU A 33 -8.88 1.03 -15.01
C GLU A 33 -8.70 2.33 -15.80
N GLU A 34 -8.62 3.50 -15.16
CA GLU A 34 -8.70 4.79 -15.85
C GLU A 34 -7.51 5.72 -15.58
N GLY A 35 -7.26 6.58 -16.57
CA GLY A 35 -6.29 7.67 -16.50
C GLY A 35 -4.85 7.18 -16.25
N THR A 36 -4.08 7.97 -15.50
CA THR A 36 -2.71 7.62 -15.13
C THR A 36 -2.64 6.42 -14.18
N SER A 37 -3.74 6.04 -13.54
CA SER A 37 -3.81 4.89 -12.63
C SER A 37 -4.11 3.56 -13.35
N GLN A 38 -4.38 3.57 -14.66
CA GLN A 38 -4.74 2.36 -15.40
C GLN A 38 -3.69 1.25 -15.21
N GLY A 39 -4.14 0.07 -14.82
CA GLY A 39 -3.31 -1.11 -14.54
C GLY A 39 -2.65 -1.13 -13.16
N VAL A 40 -2.86 -0.12 -12.32
CA VAL A 40 -2.36 -0.12 -10.93
C VAL A 40 -3.15 -1.11 -10.10
N LYS A 41 -2.43 -2.03 -9.45
CA LYS A 41 -3.00 -3.02 -8.54
C LYS A 41 -3.01 -2.45 -7.12
N VAL A 42 -4.13 -2.65 -6.43
CA VAL A 42 -4.32 -2.19 -5.05
C VAL A 42 -4.93 -3.29 -4.19
N ALA A 43 -4.77 -3.14 -2.88
CA ALA A 43 -5.46 -3.92 -1.86
C ALA A 43 -6.18 -2.95 -0.91
N ASP A 44 -7.50 -2.92 -0.98
CA ASP A 44 -8.34 -2.11 -0.10
C ASP A 44 -8.61 -2.86 1.19
N VAL A 45 -8.27 -2.26 2.32
CA VAL A 45 -8.48 -2.81 3.66
C VAL A 45 -9.60 -2.04 4.35
N HIS A 46 -10.55 -2.77 4.90
CA HIS A 46 -11.60 -2.24 5.77
C HIS A 46 -11.63 -3.03 7.08
N THR A 47 -11.60 -2.31 8.21
CA THR A 47 -11.51 -2.92 9.55
C THR A 47 -12.86 -3.11 10.23
N GLY A 48 -13.94 -2.52 9.69
CA GLY A 48 -15.28 -2.54 10.28
C GLY A 48 -15.49 -1.58 11.46
N SER A 49 -14.41 -1.01 12.01
CA SER A 49 -14.38 0.01 13.09
C SER A 49 -14.27 1.45 12.58
N GLY A 50 -14.05 1.62 11.28
CA GLY A 50 -13.95 2.92 10.63
C GLY A 50 -12.60 3.23 10.02
N LEU A 51 -11.52 2.50 10.38
CA LEU A 51 -10.24 2.61 9.68
C LEU A 51 -10.31 1.88 8.33
N ASN A 52 -10.15 2.63 7.25
CA ASN A 52 -10.00 2.06 5.91
C ASN A 52 -8.73 2.61 5.26
N PHE A 53 -8.05 1.79 4.47
CA PHE A 53 -6.89 2.24 3.72
C PHE A 53 -6.63 1.39 2.49
N THR A 54 -5.96 1.98 1.50
CA THR A 54 -5.60 1.33 0.24
C THR A 54 -4.08 1.14 0.18
N VAL A 55 -3.65 -0.11 0.03
CA VAL A 55 -2.25 -0.46 -0.22
C VAL A 55 -2.00 -0.52 -1.72
N ALA A 56 -1.07 0.30 -2.22
CA ALA A 56 -0.72 0.38 -3.62
C ALA A 56 0.33 -0.70 -3.98
N LEU A 57 -0.13 -1.88 -4.40
CA LEU A 57 0.72 -3.03 -4.72
C LEU A 57 1.66 -2.76 -5.90
N SER A 58 1.27 -1.89 -6.83
CA SER A 58 2.16 -1.46 -7.93
C SER A 58 3.15 -0.35 -7.54
N ARG A 59 3.12 0.14 -6.29
CA ARG A 59 3.88 1.29 -5.80
C ARG A 59 4.54 0.97 -4.45
N ALA A 60 5.51 0.07 -4.45
CA ALA A 60 6.22 -0.40 -3.24
C ALA A 60 5.36 -0.98 -2.10
N MET A 61 4.08 -1.27 -2.31
CA MET A 61 3.10 -1.55 -1.26
C MET A 61 2.94 -0.36 -0.29
N ASP A 62 3.01 0.86 -0.80
CA ASP A 62 2.77 2.09 -0.05
C ASP A 62 1.30 2.21 0.37
N ILE A 63 1.02 2.94 1.45
CA ILE A 63 -0.35 3.19 1.90
C ILE A 63 -0.79 4.51 1.31
N TYR A 64 -1.72 4.45 0.36
CA TYR A 64 -2.17 5.60 -0.41
C TYR A 64 -3.30 6.34 0.33
N ALA A 65 -4.56 6.07 -0.02
CA ALA A 65 -5.70 6.65 0.66
C ALA A 65 -5.90 5.97 2.02
N ALA A 66 -6.21 6.77 3.04
CA ALA A 66 -6.60 6.29 4.35
C ALA A 66 -7.61 7.24 4.98
N ASP A 67 -8.63 6.69 5.63
CA ASP A 67 -9.61 7.43 6.40
C ASP A 67 -9.95 6.73 7.70
N TYR A 68 -10.40 7.50 8.68
CA TYR A 68 -10.99 6.98 9.90
C TYR A 68 -12.37 7.58 10.10
N CYS A 69 -13.40 6.73 10.08
CA CYS A 69 -14.80 7.13 10.19
C CYS A 69 -15.17 8.22 9.17
N GLY A 70 -14.68 8.10 7.93
CA GLY A 70 -14.92 9.06 6.85
C GLY A 70 -14.09 10.34 6.93
N ARG A 71 -13.14 10.45 7.87
CA ARG A 71 -12.22 11.58 7.98
C ARG A 71 -10.89 11.22 7.34
N ALA A 72 -10.48 11.95 6.32
CA ALA A 72 -9.23 11.70 5.61
C ALA A 72 -8.01 11.81 6.55
N LEU A 73 -7.11 10.84 6.46
CA LEU A 73 -5.83 10.80 7.18
C LEU A 73 -4.62 11.04 6.27
N ALA A 74 -4.84 11.07 4.95
CA ALA A 74 -3.81 11.20 3.93
C ALA A 74 -4.02 12.45 3.07
N TRP A 75 -2.94 13.09 2.66
CA TRP A 75 -2.97 14.10 1.59
C TRP A 75 -2.86 13.40 0.23
N LEU A 76 -3.77 13.72 -0.70
CA LEU A 76 -3.81 13.15 -2.04
C LEU A 76 -3.53 14.23 -3.08
N SER A 77 -2.54 13.98 -3.92
CA SER A 77 -2.11 14.86 -5.02
C SER A 77 -3.09 14.79 -6.21
N PRO A 78 -3.25 15.87 -7.00
CA PRO A 78 -3.99 15.81 -8.26
C PRO A 78 -3.38 14.86 -9.30
N VAL A 79 -2.11 14.45 -9.12
CA VAL A 79 -1.45 13.42 -9.93
C VAL A 79 -2.14 12.06 -9.81
N GLY A 80 -2.75 11.78 -8.65
CA GLY A 80 -3.33 10.49 -8.34
C GLY A 80 -2.29 9.37 -8.19
N LEU A 81 -2.77 8.12 -8.14
CA LEU A 81 -1.94 6.94 -7.99
C LEU A 81 -1.39 6.48 -9.34
N ALA A 82 -0.48 7.27 -9.93
CA ALA A 82 0.05 7.02 -11.26
C ALA A 82 0.81 5.70 -11.39
N ALA A 83 0.56 4.98 -12.49
CA ALA A 83 1.21 3.72 -12.80
C ALA A 83 2.73 3.88 -12.96
N PRO A 84 3.53 2.86 -12.59
CA PRO A 84 4.97 2.82 -12.83
C PRO A 84 5.42 3.17 -14.26
N ALA A 85 4.58 2.90 -15.25
CA ALA A 85 4.86 3.18 -16.66
C ALA A 85 5.03 4.68 -16.97
N PHE A 86 4.54 5.57 -16.10
CA PHE A 86 4.68 7.01 -16.23
C PHE A 86 5.87 7.59 -15.44
N TYR A 87 6.72 6.73 -14.87
CA TYR A 87 7.85 7.18 -14.05
C TYR A 87 8.94 7.87 -14.90
N GLU A 88 9.29 9.09 -14.49
CA GLU A 88 10.42 9.86 -15.03
C GLU A 88 11.53 9.91 -13.96
N PRO A 89 12.68 9.23 -14.17
CA PRO A 89 13.74 9.14 -13.17
C PRO A 89 14.61 10.40 -13.07
N GLU A 90 14.61 11.30 -14.05
CA GLU A 90 15.53 12.43 -14.09
C GLU A 90 15.05 13.61 -13.25
N GLY A 91 15.95 14.21 -12.46
CA GLY A 91 15.67 15.46 -11.74
C GLY A 91 14.41 15.36 -10.88
N LEU A 92 13.49 16.30 -11.07
CA LEU A 92 12.21 16.35 -10.37
C LEU A 92 11.09 15.52 -11.04
N GLY A 93 11.41 14.69 -12.04
CA GLY A 93 10.44 13.88 -12.79
C GLY A 93 9.57 12.98 -11.91
N TRP A 94 10.11 12.50 -10.79
CA TRP A 94 9.38 11.73 -9.78
C TRP A 94 8.09 12.42 -9.30
N LEU A 95 8.06 13.76 -9.25
CA LEU A 95 6.86 14.51 -8.85
C LEU A 95 5.67 14.31 -9.80
N ARG A 96 5.89 13.86 -11.04
CA ARG A 96 4.81 13.55 -12.00
C ARG A 96 4.10 12.23 -11.72
N THR A 97 4.64 11.39 -10.84
CA THR A 97 3.97 10.18 -10.35
C THR A 97 3.74 10.19 -8.85
N PHE A 98 4.07 11.29 -8.17
CA PHE A 98 3.86 11.43 -6.73
C PHE A 98 2.40 11.71 -6.40
N GLY A 99 1.69 10.65 -6.01
CA GLY A 99 0.30 10.72 -5.57
C GLY A 99 0.09 11.26 -4.16
N GLY A 100 1.14 11.42 -3.36
CA GLY A 100 1.01 11.57 -1.90
C GLY A 100 0.61 10.24 -1.25
N GLY A 101 -0.31 10.31 -0.29
CA GLY A 101 -0.77 9.16 0.49
C GLY A 101 -0.38 9.25 1.96
N LEU A 102 -0.81 8.26 2.75
CA LEU A 102 -0.45 8.14 4.16
C LEU A 102 1.03 7.77 4.32
N LEU A 103 1.56 6.97 3.40
CA LEU A 103 2.94 6.51 3.39
C LEU A 103 3.44 6.47 1.94
N THR A 104 4.60 7.07 1.69
CA THR A 104 5.33 6.90 0.42
C THR A 104 6.76 6.50 0.73
N THR A 105 7.26 5.47 0.05
CA THR A 105 8.64 5.00 0.25
C THR A 105 9.60 5.75 -0.66
N CYS A 106 10.60 6.40 -0.06
CA CYS A 106 11.74 6.99 -0.76
C CYS A 106 12.98 6.12 -0.50
N GLY A 107 13.77 5.83 -1.53
CA GLY A 107 14.85 4.84 -1.47
C GLY A 107 14.88 3.88 -2.67
N LEU A 108 15.45 2.68 -2.53
CA LEU A 108 16.23 2.20 -1.36
C LEU A 108 17.71 2.56 -1.45
N THR A 109 18.24 2.63 -2.66
CA THR A 109 19.66 2.87 -2.93
C THR A 109 20.08 4.29 -2.60
N TYR A 110 19.21 5.26 -2.89
CA TYR A 110 19.40 6.66 -2.55
C TYR A 110 18.06 7.35 -2.25
N LEU A 111 18.12 8.46 -1.52
CA LEU A 111 16.99 9.33 -1.29
C LEU A 111 17.45 10.79 -1.17
N GLY A 112 16.55 11.71 -1.46
CA GLY A 112 16.78 13.14 -1.28
C GLY A 112 16.48 13.91 -2.54
N ALA A 113 16.96 15.15 -2.59
CA ALA A 113 16.93 15.99 -3.77
C ALA A 113 17.75 15.34 -4.91
N PRO A 114 17.44 15.65 -6.18
CA PRO A 114 18.26 15.20 -7.30
C PRO A 114 19.69 15.71 -7.14
N ASP A 115 20.66 14.85 -7.45
CA ASP A 115 22.08 15.16 -7.32
C ASP A 115 22.91 14.35 -8.33
N VAL A 116 24.20 14.66 -8.43
CA VAL A 116 25.17 13.83 -9.14
C VAL A 116 26.10 13.21 -8.10
N ASP A 117 26.02 11.89 -7.94
CA ASP A 117 26.86 11.13 -7.01
C ASP A 117 27.81 10.23 -7.80
N GLU A 118 29.11 10.31 -7.52
CA GLU A 118 30.18 9.61 -8.25
C GLU A 118 30.10 9.68 -9.80
N GLY A 119 29.47 10.73 -10.34
CA GLY A 119 29.29 10.93 -11.78
C GLY A 119 27.99 10.34 -12.36
N GLU A 120 27.16 9.70 -11.54
CA GLU A 120 25.81 9.24 -11.88
C GLU A 120 24.77 10.30 -11.55
N ALA A 121 23.86 10.59 -12.47
CA ALA A 121 22.73 11.49 -12.22
C ALA A 121 21.61 10.76 -11.49
N LEU A 122 21.31 11.18 -10.25
CA LEU A 122 20.30 10.60 -9.39
C LEU A 122 19.03 11.45 -9.37
N GLY A 123 17.88 10.79 -9.48
CA GLY A 123 16.56 11.41 -9.42
C GLY A 123 16.13 11.83 -8.02
N LEU A 124 14.97 12.45 -7.92
CA LEU A 124 14.33 12.72 -6.63
C LEU A 124 13.87 11.40 -5.99
N HIS A 125 14.27 11.17 -4.72
CA HIS A 125 13.75 10.12 -3.83
C HIS A 125 13.95 8.64 -4.23
N GLY A 126 14.77 8.36 -5.24
CA GLY A 126 14.98 7.00 -5.70
C GLY A 126 13.74 6.42 -6.40
N ARG A 127 13.88 5.19 -6.88
CA ARG A 127 12.87 4.58 -7.76
C ARG A 127 11.90 3.63 -7.07
N ILE A 128 12.13 3.27 -5.80
CA ILE A 128 11.39 2.19 -5.13
C ILE A 128 9.87 2.39 -5.16
N SER A 129 9.39 3.62 -4.93
CA SER A 129 7.95 3.95 -4.94
C SER A 129 7.29 3.74 -6.30
N ASN A 130 8.06 3.61 -7.38
CA ASN A 130 7.59 3.29 -8.73
C ASN A 130 7.81 1.81 -9.09
N LEU A 131 8.19 0.94 -8.14
CA LEU A 131 8.38 -0.49 -8.40
C LEU A 131 7.20 -1.32 -7.87
N PRO A 132 6.66 -2.25 -8.67
CA PRO A 132 5.58 -3.12 -8.23
C PRO A 132 6.08 -4.22 -7.30
N ALA A 133 5.23 -4.60 -6.35
CA ALA A 133 5.47 -5.74 -5.49
C ALA A 133 5.28 -7.05 -6.26
N SER A 134 6.09 -8.03 -5.88
CA SER A 134 6.01 -9.43 -6.27
C SER A 134 5.71 -10.29 -5.04
N ARG A 135 5.30 -11.55 -5.26
CA ARG A 135 4.98 -12.49 -4.17
C ARG A 135 3.96 -11.93 -3.17
N VAL A 136 2.99 -11.18 -3.70
CA VAL A 136 1.92 -10.60 -2.89
C VAL A 136 1.07 -11.73 -2.32
N CYS A 137 0.92 -11.73 -1.00
CA CYS A 137 0.10 -12.66 -0.25
C CYS A 137 -0.87 -11.89 0.63
N VAL A 138 -2.15 -12.26 0.58
CA VAL A 138 -3.19 -11.76 1.47
C VAL A 138 -3.61 -12.90 2.37
N SER A 139 -3.62 -12.67 3.68
CA SER A 139 -4.18 -13.60 4.68
C SER A 139 -5.28 -12.90 5.45
N GLU A 140 -6.38 -13.61 5.68
CA GLU A 140 -7.49 -13.18 6.52
C GLU A 140 -7.91 -14.36 7.40
N GLU A 141 -7.59 -14.31 8.69
CA GLU A 141 -7.72 -15.47 9.57
C GLU A 141 -8.12 -15.10 10.99
N TRP A 142 -8.74 -16.05 11.69
CA TRP A 142 -9.06 -15.90 13.10
C TRP A 142 -7.90 -16.38 13.97
N ALA A 143 -7.29 -15.46 14.72
CA ALA A 143 -6.37 -15.74 15.82
C ALA A 143 -7.16 -15.73 17.14
N GLY A 144 -7.82 -16.85 17.45
CA GLY A 144 -8.73 -16.94 18.60
C GLY A 144 -10.00 -16.10 18.39
N GLU A 145 -10.17 -15.03 19.18
CA GLU A 145 -11.30 -14.08 19.11
C GLU A 145 -10.98 -12.81 18.30
N ASP A 146 -9.80 -12.75 17.70
CA ASP A 146 -9.35 -11.62 16.87
C ASP A 146 -9.30 -12.05 15.42
N TYR A 147 -9.91 -11.25 14.53
CA TYR A 147 -9.83 -11.46 13.09
C TYR A 147 -8.71 -10.59 12.53
N GLU A 148 -7.65 -11.22 12.06
CA GLU A 148 -6.44 -10.56 11.57
C GLU A 148 -6.39 -10.60 10.05
N MET A 149 -6.04 -9.47 9.47
CA MET A 149 -5.82 -9.30 8.04
C MET A 149 -4.36 -8.91 7.84
N SER A 150 -3.73 -9.49 6.82
CA SER A 150 -2.38 -9.09 6.45
C SER A 150 -2.15 -9.11 4.95
N ILE A 151 -1.32 -8.18 4.49
CA ILE A 151 -0.85 -8.09 3.12
C ILE A 151 0.68 -8.09 3.19
N ALA A 152 1.31 -9.09 2.59
CA ALA A 152 2.77 -9.22 2.51
C ALA A 152 3.23 -9.23 1.06
N GLY A 153 4.46 -8.77 0.80
CA GLY A 153 5.06 -8.82 -0.54
C GLY A 153 6.52 -8.38 -0.54
N GLU A 154 7.16 -8.56 -1.70
CA GLU A 154 8.56 -8.22 -1.93
C GLU A 154 8.70 -7.24 -3.10
N VAL A 155 9.44 -6.15 -2.91
CA VAL A 155 9.79 -5.19 -3.95
C VAL A 155 11.30 -5.27 -4.16
N THR A 156 11.74 -5.47 -5.39
CA THR A 156 13.17 -5.63 -5.73
C THR A 156 13.60 -4.47 -6.62
N GLU A 157 14.61 -3.74 -6.16
CA GLU A 157 15.34 -2.73 -6.91
C GLU A 157 16.71 -3.31 -7.24
N ALA A 158 16.98 -3.55 -8.54
CA ALA A 158 18.19 -4.24 -8.92
C ALA A 158 18.68 -3.88 -10.33
N VAL A 159 19.99 -3.90 -10.51
CA VAL A 159 20.68 -3.85 -11.80
C VAL A 159 21.42 -5.18 -11.99
N PRO A 160 21.19 -5.90 -13.11
CA PRO A 160 21.66 -7.29 -13.25
C PRO A 160 23.18 -7.46 -13.40
N VAL A 161 23.93 -6.39 -13.69
CA VAL A 161 25.38 -6.46 -13.92
C VAL A 161 26.07 -5.33 -13.18
N ALA A 162 26.95 -5.68 -12.23
CA ALA A 162 27.82 -4.75 -11.49
C ALA A 162 27.10 -3.52 -10.90
N GLY A 163 25.85 -3.70 -10.45
CA GLY A 163 25.04 -2.64 -9.85
C GLY A 163 24.32 -3.10 -8.59
N GLU A 164 23.35 -2.31 -8.16
CA GLU A 164 22.61 -2.51 -6.93
C GLU A 164 21.76 -3.78 -6.91
N PHE A 165 21.55 -4.32 -5.71
CA PHE A 165 20.53 -5.32 -5.44
C PHE A 165 19.95 -5.09 -4.05
N MET A 166 18.78 -4.47 -4.00
CA MET A 166 18.04 -4.19 -2.78
C MET A 166 16.67 -4.86 -2.83
N ARG A 167 16.25 -5.43 -1.70
CA ARG A 167 14.93 -6.07 -1.56
C ARG A 167 14.22 -5.56 -0.33
N LEU A 168 13.07 -4.92 -0.55
CA LEU A 168 12.11 -4.59 0.50
C LEU A 168 11.16 -5.78 0.68
N ARG A 169 11.05 -6.27 1.92
CA ARG A 169 9.93 -7.13 2.34
C ARG A 169 9.01 -6.31 3.21
N ARG A 170 7.75 -6.16 2.80
CA ARG A 170 6.75 -5.43 3.58
C ARG A 170 5.63 -6.37 3.98
N LYS A 171 5.21 -6.26 5.25
CA LYS A 171 3.98 -6.84 5.78
C LYS A 171 3.18 -5.72 6.44
N ILE A 172 1.95 -5.54 6.00
CA ILE A 172 0.97 -4.61 6.61
C ILE A 172 -0.09 -5.48 7.27
N THR A 173 -0.42 -5.18 8.52
CA THR A 173 -1.41 -5.92 9.30
C THR A 173 -2.47 -4.99 9.83
N ALA A 174 -3.70 -5.45 9.85
CA ALA A 174 -4.82 -4.79 10.51
C ALA A 174 -5.67 -5.84 11.21
N ARG A 175 -6.37 -5.42 12.26
CA ARG A 175 -7.32 -6.26 12.97
C ARG A 175 -8.72 -5.69 12.84
N MET A 176 -9.70 -6.57 12.72
CA MET A 176 -11.09 -6.15 12.75
C MET A 176 -11.41 -5.45 14.08
N GLY A 177 -12.00 -4.25 13.99
CA GLY A 177 -12.42 -3.48 15.16
C GLY A 177 -11.37 -2.53 15.75
N GLU A 178 -10.19 -2.40 15.12
CA GLU A 178 -9.13 -1.43 15.45
C GLU A 178 -9.06 -0.24 14.47
#